data_AF-K9QZY3-F1
#
_entry.id   AF-K9QZY3-F1
#
_cell.length_a   1.000
_cell.length_b   1.000
_cell.length_c   1.000
_cell.angle_alpha   90.00
_cell.angle_beta   90.00
_cell.angle_gamma   90.00
#
_symmetry.space_group_name_H-M   'P 1'
#
loop_
_entity.id
_entity.type
_entity.pdbx_description
1 polymer ?
#
loop_
_entity_poly.entity_id
_entity_poly.type
_entity_poly.pdbx_seq_one_letter_code
_entity_poly.pdbx_strand_id
1 'polypeptide(L)' 'MLRLVGFTELPGKGSHTNWIHPLYAGKITLSGKDGTDAKPYQEKEVRQAIEAIKGKKQDE' A
#
# COMPACT_ATOMS: atom_id res chain seq x y z
N MET A 1 6.63 3.45 -4.88
CA MET A 1 6.21 2.11 -5.37
C MET A 1 4.69 2.00 -5.45
N LEU A 2 3.94 2.19 -4.35
CA LEU A 2 2.47 2.06 -4.32
C LEU A 2 1.73 2.98 -5.31
N ARG A 3 2.12 4.25 -5.41
CA ARG A 3 1.54 5.20 -6.38
C ARG A 3 1.70 4.75 -7.84
N LEU A 4 2.81 4.07 -8.18
CA LEU A 4 3.08 3.62 -9.55
C LEU A 4 2.20 2.44 -9.97
N VAL A 5 1.73 1.65 -9.00
CA VAL A 5 0.82 0.52 -9.23
C VAL A 5 -0.64 0.90 -9.00
N GLY A 6 -0.95 2.20 -8.98
CA GLY A 6 -2.32 2.71 -8.94
C GLY A 6 -2.92 2.88 -7.54
N PHE A 7 -2.16 2.68 -6.46
CA PHE A 7 -2.67 2.99 -5.12
C PHE A 7 -2.77 4.50 -4.93
N THR A 8 -3.84 4.93 -4.28
CA THR A 8 -4.07 6.31 -3.87
C THR A 8 -3.68 6.48 -2.42
N GLU A 9 -2.85 7.49 -2.16
CA GLU A 9 -2.47 7.91 -0.82
C GLU A 9 -3.61 8.73 -0.20
N LEU A 10 -3.92 8.44 1.06
CA LEU A 10 -4.85 9.16 1.90
C LEU A 10 -4.13 9.63 3.16
N PRO A 11 -4.32 10.90 3.58
CA PRO A 11 -3.72 11.40 4.80
C PRO A 11 -4.24 10.63 6.02
N GLY A 12 -3.31 10.22 6.88
CA GLY A 12 -3.61 9.63 8.18
C GLY A 12 -3.35 10.62 9.32
N LYS A 13 -3.53 10.16 10.56
CA LYS A 13 -3.21 10.94 11.76
C LYS A 13 -1.70 10.90 12.01
N GLY A 14 -1.07 12.07 12.17
CA GLY A 14 0.36 12.18 12.45
C GLY A 14 1.21 11.80 11.22
N SER A 15 2.29 11.05 11.43
CA SER A 15 3.18 10.58 10.34
C SER A 15 2.70 9.28 9.71
N HIS A 16 1.38 9.04 9.66
CA HIS A 16 0.80 7.85 9.05
C HIS A 16 0.17 8.22 7.71
N THR A 17 0.38 7.38 6.69
CA THR A 17 -0.29 7.45 5.39
C THR A 17 -1.07 6.17 5.17
N ASN A 18 -2.30 6.31 4.70
CA ASN A 18 -3.13 5.18 4.32
C ASN A 18 -3.11 5.06 2.80
N TRP A 19 -3.08 3.84 2.26
CA TRP A 19 -3.07 3.60 0.82
C TRP A 19 -4.21 2.67 0.45
N ILE A 20 -4.99 3.06 -0.55
CA ILE A 20 -6.14 2.29 -1.04
C ILE A 20 -6.00 2.02 -2.55
N HIS A 21 -6.58 0.92 -3.02
CA HIS A 21 -6.63 0.58 -4.43
C HIS A 21 -7.98 -0.08 -4.76
N PRO A 22 -8.66 0.23 -5.87
CA PRO A 22 -9.97 -0.33 -6.21
C PRO A 22 -10.02 -1.86 -6.21
N LEU A 23 -8.96 -2.50 -6.70
CA LEU A 23 -8.82 -3.97 -6.72
C LEU A 23 -8.38 -4.58 -5.38
N TYR A 24 -7.91 -3.78 -4.43
CA TYR A 24 -7.45 -4.27 -3.13
C TYR A 24 -8.56 -4.13 -2.10
N ALA A 25 -8.98 -5.24 -1.49
CA ALA A 25 -10.12 -5.27 -0.56
C ALA A 25 -9.84 -4.61 0.81
N GLY A 26 -8.66 -4.01 1.00
CA GLY A 26 -8.23 -3.41 2.26
C GLY A 26 -7.53 -2.06 2.07
N LYS A 27 -6.89 -1.59 3.14
CA LYS A 27 -6.01 -0.42 3.12
C LYS A 27 -4.64 -0.79 3.69
N ILE A 28 -3.58 -0.23 3.14
CA ILE A 28 -2.23 -0.36 3.70
C ILE A 28 -1.99 0.86 4.57
N THR A 29 -1.54 0.66 5.81
CA THR A 29 -1.19 1.78 6.70
C THR A 29 0.32 1.82 6.87
N LEU A 30 0.95 2.83 6.29
CA LEU A 30 2.37 3.09 6.47
C LEU A 30 2.54 4.14 7.56
N SER A 31 3.46 3.86 8.48
CA SER A 31 3.83 4.74 9.58
C SER A 31 5.29 5.09 9.46
N GLY A 32 5.60 6.38 9.46
CA GLY A 32 6.96 6.88 9.31
C GLY A 32 6.99 8.18 8.51
N LYS A 33 8.05 8.95 8.70
CA LYS A 33 8.38 10.04 7.77
C LYS A 33 8.95 9.41 6.48
N ASP A 34 8.59 9.98 5.34
CA ASP A 34 9.20 9.63 4.06
C ASP A 34 10.73 9.62 4.19
N GLY A 35 11.37 8.49 3.87
CA GLY A 35 12.83 8.33 3.89
C GLY A 35 13.43 7.63 5.12
N THR A 36 12.62 7.10 6.03
CA THR A 36 13.09 6.15 7.08
C THR A 36 12.88 4.71 6.60
N ASP A 37 13.77 3.78 6.94
CA ASP A 37 13.60 2.36 6.63
C ASP A 37 12.21 1.88 7.05
N ALA A 38 11.45 1.36 6.09
CA ALA A 38 10.14 0.77 6.35
C ALA A 38 10.33 -0.41 7.30
N LYS A 39 9.42 -0.57 8.26
CA LYS A 39 9.48 -1.74 9.14
C LYS A 39 9.26 -3.00 8.30
N PRO A 40 9.93 -4.13 8.57
CA PRO A 40 9.82 -5.34 7.74
C PRO A 40 8.39 -5.84 7.53
N TYR A 41 7.49 -5.61 8.51
CA TYR A 41 6.07 -5.95 8.35
C TYR A 41 5.37 -5.07 7.30
N GLN A 42 5.74 -3.79 7.18
CA GLN A 42 5.17 -2.86 6.21
C GLN A 42 5.57 -3.24 4.80
N GLU A 43 6.82 -3.63 4.59
CA GLU A 43 7.28 -4.15 3.30
C GLU A 43 6.52 -5.41 2.90
N LYS A 44 6.28 -6.33 3.86
CA LYS A 44 5.50 -7.54 3.63
C LYS A 44 4.05 -7.20 3.24
N GLU A 45 3.40 -6.29 3.96
CA GLU A 45 2.03 -5.85 3.64
C GLU A 45 1.95 -5.21 2.25
N VAL A 46 2.90 -4.34 1.90
CA VAL A 46 2.99 -3.71 0.58
C VAL A 46 3.14 -4.76 -0.52
N ARG A 47 4.03 -5.74 -0.32
CA ARG A 47 4.25 -6.81 -1.30
C ARG A 47 2.99 -7.65 -1.51
N GLN A 48 2.34 -8.07 -0.42
CA GLN A 48 1.10 -8.85 -0.48
C GLN A 48 -0.03 -8.08 -1.18
N ALA A 49 -0.15 -6.78 -0.92
CA ALA A 49 -1.15 -5.95 -1.57
C ALA A 49 -0.89 -5.80 -3.08
N ILE A 50 0.37 -5.66 -3.49
CA ILE A 50 0.77 -5.63 -4.90
C ILE A 50 0.46 -6.96 -5.59
N GLU A 51 0.76 -8.09 -4.95
CA GLU A 51 0.47 -9.42 -5.51
C GLU A 51 -1.05 -9.65 -5.63
N ALA A 52 -1.83 -9.24 -4.63
CA ALA A 52 -3.28 -9.35 -4.66
C ALA A 52 -3.92 -8.58 -5.83
N ILE A 53 -3.47 -7.35 -6.11
CA ILE A 53 -4.01 -6.59 -7.24
C ILE A 53 -3.56 -7.13 -8.60
N LYS A 54 -2.34 -7.71 -8.68
CA LYS A 54 -1.86 -8.34 -9.91
C LYS A 54 -2.69 -9.57 -10.24
N GLY A 55 -3.01 -10.41 -9.24
CA GLY A 55 -3.86 -11.59 -9.43
C GLY A 55 -5.25 -11.20 -9.94
N LYS A 56 -5.86 -10.14 -9.39
CA LYS A 56 -7.20 -9.70 -9.83
C LYS A 56 -7.24 -9.03 -11.20
N LYS A 57 -6.15 -8.42 -11.65
CA LYS A 57 -6.07 -7.79 -12.98
C LYS A 57 -6.07 -8.81 -14.12
N GLN A 58 -5.86 -10.09 -13.82
CA GLN A 58 -5.78 -11.17 -14.80
C GLN A 58 -7.11 -11.95 -14.94
N ASP A 59 -8.08 -11.67 -14.06
CA ASP A 59 -9.42 -12.29 -14.03
C ASP A 59 -10.50 -11.40 -14.71
N GLU A 60 -10.09 -10.34 -15.41
CA GLU A 60 -10.94 -9.39 -16.16
C GLU A 60 -10.49 -9.35 -17.62
#